data_AF-A0A8J3G4H6-F1
#
_entry.id   AF-A0A8J3G4H6-F1
#
_cell.length_a   1.000
_cell.length_b   1.000
_cell.length_c   1.000
_cell.angle_alpha   90.00
_cell.angle_beta   90.00
_cell.angle_gamma   90.00
#
_symmetry.space_group_name_H-M   'P 1'
#
loop_
_entity.id
_entity.type
_entity.pdbx_description
1 polymer ?
#
loop_
_entity_poly.entity_id
_entity_poly.type
_entity_poly.pdbx_seq_one_letter_code
_entity_poly.pdbx_strand_id
1 'polypeptide(L)'
;MHTSIKWLLGVFMGIIFLQPAVAQDSLANFRAAKDDITDHSYKPLTLNLTDDGSKYIRFIVWNQMWARVTENNPGTLGVDGAPRRSTADIGIRRARFLAYAQISPRFMVLTHWGINNQTFTNGGVPGGGATGNPGNIPVTVNPETGVGAAAGMSAKKPQLFFHDIWTEFKVTNELYVGMGLHYWNGISRMTSHSTLNFLAVDAPIFNWPLIELTDQFARQFGFYAKGQVGKWDYRAALNKPFSVGAGGRFDESTQRPIAANVVNDNWATQGYLAYQFLETENNKLPFFVGSYLGTKSVFNVGAGWHHHKGATNSRNANGAVETHDMLLLGFDTFLDLPLNKAKGTAITNYNVFYNYDFGPNYMRNVGIMNVGFGAGTTQNGPGNAQPTIGTGQIFYSQTGILLPRDLLNGKGRLQPFGAVTHKNFEFFEESSWQYDLGVNYLLNGHHAKITLQYGHRPLFENYRRAGGAGEFILQTHIFL
;
A
#
# COMPACT_ATOMS: atom_id res chain seq x y z
N MET A 1 -15.40 19.02 13.44
CA MET A 1 -14.94 18.85 12.04
C MET A 1 -14.32 20.13 11.48
N HIS A 2 -14.94 21.31 11.62
CA HIS A 2 -14.43 22.55 11.02
C HIS A 2 -13.06 23.06 11.50
N THR A 3 -12.66 22.87 12.77
CA THR A 3 -11.39 23.39 13.29
C THR A 3 -10.18 22.57 12.85
N SER A 4 -10.22 21.25 12.96
CA SER A 4 -9.11 20.35 12.58
C SER A 4 -8.87 20.28 11.07
N ILE A 5 -9.93 20.36 10.25
CA ILE A 5 -9.82 20.41 8.78
C ILE A 5 -9.21 21.75 8.32
N LYS A 6 -9.64 22.88 8.92
CA LYS A 6 -9.04 24.19 8.64
C LYS A 6 -7.55 24.21 8.98
N TRP A 7 -7.15 23.52 10.05
CA TRP A 7 -5.74 23.42 10.43
C TRP A 7 -4.92 22.64 9.41
N LEU A 8 -5.36 21.45 8.97
CA LEU A 8 -4.65 20.66 7.94
C LEU A 8 -4.59 21.35 6.58
N LEU A 9 -5.70 21.92 6.12
CA LEU A 9 -5.73 22.71 4.89
C LEU A 9 -4.86 23.97 5.02
N GLY A 10 -4.86 24.61 6.18
CA GLY A 10 -4.01 25.76 6.50
C GLY A 10 -2.53 25.42 6.52
N VAL A 11 -2.15 24.25 7.05
CA VAL A 11 -0.76 23.75 7.02
C VAL A 11 -0.34 23.44 5.58
N PHE A 12 -1.20 22.77 4.79
CA PHE A 12 -0.88 22.47 3.39
C PHE A 12 -0.77 23.74 2.53
N MET A 13 -1.72 24.67 2.66
CA MET A 13 -1.66 25.97 2.00
C MET A 13 -0.47 26.79 2.50
N GLY A 14 -0.14 26.73 3.80
CA GLY A 14 1.04 27.37 4.36
C GLY A 14 2.35 26.82 3.77
N ILE A 15 2.44 25.51 3.56
CA ILE A 15 3.60 24.90 2.90
C ILE A 15 3.71 25.37 1.43
N ILE A 16 2.58 25.54 0.73
CA ILE A 16 2.56 26.00 -0.66
C ILE A 16 2.84 27.51 -0.78
N PHE A 17 2.32 28.33 0.15
CA PHE A 17 2.24 29.79 0.01
C PHE A 17 3.07 30.60 1.03
N LEU A 18 3.50 30.04 2.16
CA LEU A 18 4.19 30.76 3.25
C LEU A 18 5.70 30.50 3.33
N GLN A 19 6.39 30.17 2.23
CA GLN A 19 7.83 30.44 2.21
C GLN A 19 8.04 31.96 2.08
N PRO A 20 8.49 32.67 3.14
CA PRO A 20 8.64 34.10 3.09
C PRO A 20 9.84 34.45 2.21
N ALA A 21 9.57 35.28 1.22
CA ALA A 21 10.56 36.17 0.66
C ALA A 21 11.13 37.03 1.80
N VAL A 22 12.38 36.80 2.16
CA VAL A 22 13.18 37.85 2.79
C VAL A 22 13.80 38.61 1.62
N ALA A 23 13.24 39.79 1.33
CA ALA A 23 13.81 40.73 0.38
C ALA A 23 15.13 41.24 0.96
N GLN A 24 16.23 40.65 0.50
CA GLN A 24 17.57 41.23 0.64
C GLN A 24 17.99 41.72 -0.75
N ASP A 25 18.34 43.00 -0.81
CA ASP A 25 18.64 43.80 -2.00
C ASP A 25 19.38 43.01 -3.10
N SER A 26 18.64 42.60 -4.14
CA SER A 26 19.06 41.54 -5.06
C SER A 26 19.92 42.01 -6.23
N LEU A 27 20.38 43.26 -6.23
CA LEU A 27 21.30 43.77 -7.27
C LEU A 27 22.78 43.55 -6.92
N ALA A 28 23.14 43.47 -5.64
CA ALA A 28 24.51 43.16 -5.22
C ALA A 28 24.83 41.66 -5.26
N ASN A 29 23.84 40.79 -5.00
CA ASN A 29 24.01 39.33 -4.97
C ASN A 29 24.00 38.67 -6.36
N PHE A 30 23.62 39.38 -7.43
CA PHE A 30 23.62 38.81 -8.79
C PHE A 30 25.03 38.47 -9.30
N ARG A 31 26.08 39.04 -8.68
CA ARG A 31 27.48 38.69 -8.95
C ARG A 31 28.03 37.58 -8.04
N ALA A 32 27.35 37.27 -6.92
CA ALA A 32 27.74 36.21 -5.99
C ALA A 32 26.99 34.88 -6.22
N ALA A 33 25.85 34.90 -6.92
CA ALA A 33 25.01 33.73 -7.19
C ALA A 33 25.56 32.76 -8.28
N LYS A 34 26.86 32.80 -8.57
CA LYS A 34 27.51 31.77 -9.39
C LYS A 34 27.99 30.57 -8.56
N ASP A 35 28.00 30.68 -7.24
CA ASP A 35 28.63 29.71 -6.34
C ASP A 35 27.65 28.93 -5.43
N ASP A 36 26.34 29.05 -5.62
CA ASP A 36 25.36 28.27 -4.85
C ASP A 36 24.36 27.51 -5.73
N ILE A 37 24.89 26.77 -6.71
CA ILE A 37 24.13 25.66 -7.32
C ILE A 37 24.06 24.57 -6.25
N THR A 38 23.09 24.66 -5.34
CA THR A 38 22.75 23.54 -4.48
C THR A 38 22.42 22.35 -5.39
N ASP A 39 23.27 21.32 -5.38
CA ASP A 39 23.11 20.12 -6.21
C ASP A 39 21.86 19.35 -5.76
N HIS A 40 20.76 19.53 -6.48
CA HIS A 40 19.53 18.77 -6.26
C HIS A 40 19.51 17.44 -7.04
N SER A 41 20.61 17.09 -7.72
CA SER A 41 20.73 15.81 -8.41
C SER A 41 20.83 14.67 -7.39
N TYR A 42 19.97 13.67 -7.56
CA TYR A 42 20.01 12.48 -6.75
C TYR A 42 21.19 11.61 -7.17
N LYS A 43 22.08 11.30 -6.21
CA LYS A 43 23.15 10.31 -6.38
C LYS A 43 22.74 9.02 -5.67
N PRO A 44 22.61 7.88 -6.38
CA PRO A 44 22.30 6.61 -5.76
C PRO A 44 23.31 6.26 -4.68
N LEU A 45 22.85 5.83 -3.50
CA LEU A 45 23.74 5.35 -2.45
C LEU A 45 24.27 3.96 -2.84
N THR A 46 25.39 3.95 -3.56
CA THR A 46 26.01 2.74 -4.13
C THR A 46 27.46 2.64 -3.69
N LEU A 47 27.81 1.50 -3.09
CA LEU A 47 29.17 1.10 -2.79
C LEU A 47 29.65 0.17 -3.91
N ASN A 48 30.56 0.65 -4.75
CA ASN A 48 31.21 -0.18 -5.75
C ASN A 48 32.23 -1.10 -5.07
N LEU A 49 32.18 -2.39 -5.39
CA LEU A 49 33.10 -3.41 -4.88
C LEU A 49 34.22 -3.72 -5.89
N THR A 50 34.10 -3.23 -7.12
CA THR A 50 35.08 -3.32 -8.19
C THR A 50 35.15 -2.00 -8.94
N ASP A 51 36.32 -1.67 -9.50
CA ASP A 51 36.55 -0.42 -10.23
C ASP A 51 35.68 -0.29 -11.49
N ASP A 52 35.33 -1.42 -12.11
CA ASP A 52 34.46 -1.50 -13.29
C ASP A 52 32.96 -1.40 -12.97
N GLY A 53 32.58 -1.34 -11.68
CA GLY A 53 31.19 -1.26 -11.23
C GLY A 53 30.37 -2.54 -11.44
N SER A 54 30.97 -3.64 -11.90
CA SER A 54 30.27 -4.92 -12.14
C SER A 54 29.77 -5.57 -10.85
N LYS A 55 30.41 -5.25 -9.72
CA LYS A 55 29.99 -5.67 -8.38
C LYS A 55 29.73 -4.44 -7.51
N TYR A 56 28.59 -4.43 -6.85
CA TYR A 56 28.18 -3.28 -6.04
C TYR A 56 27.15 -3.66 -4.99
N ILE A 57 27.04 -2.83 -3.96
CA ILE A 57 25.94 -2.81 -2.99
C ILE A 57 25.19 -1.51 -3.18
N ARG A 58 23.87 -1.58 -3.34
CA ARG A 58 23.01 -0.39 -3.40
C ARG A 58 22.07 -0.37 -2.22
N PHE A 59 21.94 0.82 -1.64
CA PHE A 59 21.06 1.14 -0.54
C PHE A 59 19.95 2.06 -1.00
N ILE A 60 18.75 1.85 -0.45
CA ILE A 60 17.57 2.67 -0.65
C ILE A 60 16.92 2.87 0.72
N VAL A 61 16.66 4.11 1.11
CA VAL A 61 16.09 4.47 2.41
C VAL A 61 14.90 5.38 2.19
N TRP A 62 13.77 5.10 2.82
CA TRP A 62 12.62 5.99 2.71
C TRP A 62 11.79 6.06 3.96
N ASN A 63 11.20 7.23 4.13
CA ASN A 63 10.31 7.57 5.23
C ASN A 63 9.04 8.20 4.70
N GLN A 64 7.91 7.74 5.22
CA GLN A 64 6.57 8.20 4.90
C GLN A 64 5.83 8.46 6.20
N MET A 65 5.53 9.73 6.47
CA MET A 65 4.81 10.16 7.67
C MET A 65 3.44 10.67 7.27
N TRP A 66 2.41 10.28 8.01
CA TRP A 66 1.03 10.65 7.74
C TRP A 66 0.48 11.47 8.90
N ALA A 67 -0.05 12.65 8.60
CA ALA A 67 -0.96 13.39 9.47
C ALA A 67 -2.38 13.26 8.92
N ARG A 68 -3.33 12.89 9.78
CA ARG A 68 -4.66 12.45 9.35
C ARG A 68 -5.77 13.06 10.20
N VAL A 69 -6.89 13.35 9.55
CA VAL A 69 -8.18 13.59 10.22
C VAL A 69 -9.20 12.66 9.60
N THR A 70 -9.72 11.77 10.42
CA THR A 70 -10.67 10.74 10.02
C THR A 70 -12.02 11.04 10.63
N GLU A 71 -13.07 11.05 9.81
CA GLU A 71 -14.43 10.82 10.29
C GLU A 71 -14.55 9.34 10.63
N ASN A 72 -14.80 9.01 11.89
CA ASN A 72 -14.84 7.62 12.34
C ASN A 72 -16.17 6.96 11.97
N ASN A 73 -16.13 5.65 11.79
CA ASN A 73 -17.34 4.84 11.65
C ASN A 73 -18.25 5.00 12.88
N PRO A 74 -19.57 4.91 12.73
CA PRO A 74 -20.50 4.91 13.85
C PRO A 74 -20.16 3.86 14.92
N GLY A 75 -20.32 4.23 16.19
CA GLY A 75 -19.99 3.38 17.34
C GLY A 75 -18.52 3.33 17.73
N THR A 76 -17.66 4.14 17.10
CA THR A 76 -16.23 4.21 17.45
C THR A 76 -16.01 4.81 18.83
N LEU A 77 -15.15 4.17 19.61
CA LEU A 77 -14.65 4.67 20.89
C LEU A 77 -13.21 5.18 20.75
N GLY A 78 -12.84 6.16 21.57
CA GLY A 78 -11.47 6.61 21.74
C GLY A 78 -10.68 5.70 22.68
N VAL A 79 -9.39 6.01 22.86
CA VAL A 79 -8.52 5.34 23.85
C VAL A 79 -9.00 5.51 25.29
N ASP A 80 -9.82 6.53 25.54
CA ASP A 80 -10.49 6.84 26.81
C ASP A 80 -11.83 6.11 26.97
N GLY A 81 -12.22 5.27 26.00
CA GLY A 81 -13.51 4.58 25.98
C GLY A 81 -14.70 5.47 25.64
N ALA A 82 -14.52 6.78 25.47
CA ALA A 82 -15.60 7.70 25.14
C ALA A 82 -15.97 7.61 23.65
N PRO A 83 -17.25 7.82 23.26
CA PRO A 83 -17.63 7.90 21.85
C PRO A 83 -16.85 8.96 21.08
N ARG A 84 -16.29 8.60 19.92
CA ARG A 84 -15.50 9.49 19.07
C ARG A 84 -16.01 9.49 17.64
N ARG A 85 -16.66 10.59 17.22
CA ARG A 85 -17.09 10.80 15.83
C ARG A 85 -15.95 11.10 14.86
N SER A 86 -14.83 11.62 15.35
CA SER A 86 -13.67 11.91 14.52
C SER A 86 -12.38 11.73 15.31
N THR A 87 -11.31 11.32 14.64
CA THR A 87 -9.96 11.24 15.22
C THR A 87 -8.97 12.03 14.38
N ALA A 88 -7.97 12.60 15.04
CA ALA A 88 -6.80 13.18 14.40
C ALA A 88 -5.56 12.48 14.93
N ASP A 89 -4.62 12.12 14.06
CA ASP A 89 -3.42 11.36 14.42
C ASP A 89 -2.24 11.67 13.50
N ILE A 90 -1.02 11.48 14.01
CA ILE A 90 0.21 11.47 13.23
C ILE A 90 0.93 10.15 13.48
N GLY A 91 1.36 9.48 12.42
CA GLY A 91 2.10 8.23 12.55
C GLY A 91 3.05 7.94 11.39
N ILE A 92 3.79 6.86 11.55
CA ILE A 92 4.76 6.37 10.56
C ILE A 92 4.07 5.36 9.66
N ARG A 93 3.79 5.75 8.43
CA ARG A 93 3.20 4.83 7.45
C ARG A 93 4.22 3.79 6.99
N ARG A 94 5.45 4.24 6.70
CA ARG A 94 6.62 3.40 6.34
C ARG A 94 7.91 4.10 6.80
N ALA A 95 8.79 3.35 7.46
CA ALA A 95 10.19 3.72 7.64
C ALA A 95 11.02 2.48 7.32
N ARG A 96 11.67 2.49 6.15
CA ARG A 96 12.20 1.28 5.52
C ARG A 96 13.57 1.51 4.92
N PHE A 97 14.33 0.41 4.88
CA PHE A 97 15.64 0.32 4.29
C PHE A 97 15.69 -0.91 3.40
N LEU A 98 16.27 -0.76 2.21
CA LEU A 98 16.50 -1.84 1.27
C LEU A 98 17.95 -1.80 0.82
N ALA A 99 18.63 -2.93 0.96
CA ALA A 99 19.95 -3.17 0.42
C ALA A 99 19.89 -4.34 -0.57
N TYR A 100 20.53 -4.19 -1.72
CA TYR A 100 20.78 -5.32 -2.60
C TYR A 100 22.21 -5.27 -3.13
N ALA A 101 22.82 -6.43 -3.31
CA ALA A 101 24.18 -6.53 -3.82
C ALA A 101 24.23 -7.39 -5.08
N GLN A 102 24.87 -6.87 -6.11
CA GLN A 102 25.27 -7.64 -7.28
C GLN A 102 26.65 -8.23 -6.98
N ILE A 103 26.70 -9.49 -6.56
CA ILE A 103 27.94 -10.15 -6.10
C ILE A 103 28.74 -10.69 -7.30
N SER A 104 28.03 -11.04 -8.38
CA SER A 104 28.60 -11.38 -9.68
C SER A 104 27.59 -11.02 -10.78
N PRO A 105 27.93 -11.12 -12.08
CA PRO A 105 26.97 -10.95 -13.17
C PRO A 105 25.76 -11.91 -13.11
N ARG A 106 25.83 -12.97 -12.28
CA ARG A 106 24.77 -13.96 -12.15
C ARG A 106 24.08 -14.03 -10.79
N PHE A 107 24.69 -13.52 -9.72
CA PHE A 107 24.14 -13.65 -8.37
C PHE A 107 23.78 -12.30 -7.76
N MET A 108 22.59 -12.24 -7.18
CA MET A 108 22.10 -11.07 -6.43
C MET A 108 21.54 -11.51 -5.07
N VAL A 109 21.79 -10.70 -4.06
CA VAL A 109 21.14 -10.80 -2.74
C VAL A 109 20.33 -9.53 -2.50
N LEU A 110 19.19 -9.66 -1.83
CA LEU A 110 18.37 -8.52 -1.42
C LEU A 110 17.88 -8.71 0.02
N THR A 111 17.95 -7.63 0.77
CA THR A 111 17.41 -7.49 2.13
C THR A 111 16.63 -6.19 2.22
N HIS A 112 15.41 -6.24 2.72
CA HIS A 112 14.54 -5.09 2.92
C HIS A 112 13.91 -5.23 4.29
N TRP A 113 14.10 -4.24 5.16
CA TRP A 113 13.59 -4.26 6.52
C TRP A 113 13.08 -2.88 6.93
N GLY A 114 12.29 -2.85 8.00
CA GLY A 114 11.73 -1.61 8.49
C GLY A 114 10.50 -1.84 9.35
N ILE A 115 9.72 -0.77 9.47
CA ILE A 115 8.43 -0.75 10.15
C ILE A 115 7.34 -0.19 9.25
N ASN A 116 6.11 -0.57 9.56
CA ASN A 116 4.91 -0.10 8.89
C ASN A 116 3.82 0.22 9.92
N ASN A 117 2.98 1.18 9.55
CA ASN A 117 1.71 1.45 10.23
C ASN A 117 1.82 1.79 11.73
N GLN A 118 2.91 2.41 12.18
CA GLN A 118 3.04 2.77 13.60
C GLN A 118 2.20 4.01 13.92
N THR A 119 1.33 3.91 14.91
CA THR A 119 0.56 5.02 15.48
C THR A 119 0.93 5.24 16.94
N PHE A 120 0.28 6.20 17.61
CA PHE A 120 0.42 6.35 19.06
C PHE A 120 -0.20 5.21 19.88
N THR A 121 -0.92 4.26 19.25
CA THR A 121 -1.61 3.13 19.91
C THR A 121 -1.14 1.75 19.45
N ASN A 122 -0.24 1.63 18.46
CA ASN A 122 0.24 0.34 17.97
C ASN A 122 1.66 0.40 17.37
N GLY A 123 2.17 -0.76 16.96
CA GLY A 123 3.42 -0.90 16.20
C GLY A 123 4.68 -1.19 17.03
N GLY A 124 4.59 -1.13 18.36
CA GLY A 124 5.64 -1.43 19.34
C GLY A 124 5.87 -2.92 19.61
N VAL A 125 7.00 -3.25 20.23
CA VAL A 125 7.39 -4.64 20.60
C VAL A 125 6.45 -5.20 21.69
N PRO A 126 5.92 -6.42 21.52
CA PRO A 126 5.18 -7.13 22.58
C PRO A 126 6.03 -7.31 23.85
N GLY A 127 5.52 -6.90 25.02
CA GLY A 127 6.18 -7.16 26.32
C GLY A 127 7.32 -6.19 26.72
N GLY A 128 7.38 -4.98 26.16
CA GLY A 128 8.46 -3.99 26.40
C GLY A 128 8.64 -3.40 27.82
N GLY A 129 8.13 -4.06 28.87
CA GLY A 129 8.31 -3.70 30.28
C GLY A 129 7.52 -2.47 30.76
N ALA A 130 7.45 -2.30 32.09
CA ALA A 130 6.68 -1.22 32.75
C ALA A 130 7.20 0.21 32.47
N THR A 131 8.44 0.36 32.00
CA THR A 131 9.02 1.64 31.58
C THR A 131 8.88 1.91 30.07
N GLY A 132 8.33 0.94 29.33
CA GLY A 132 8.04 1.02 27.89
C GLY A 132 6.56 0.82 27.53
N ASN A 133 5.71 0.42 28.47
CA ASN A 133 4.30 0.15 28.26
C ASN A 133 3.49 0.39 29.55
N PRO A 134 2.65 1.43 29.66
CA PRO A 134 1.57 1.43 30.62
C PRO A 134 0.35 0.74 29.99
N GLY A 135 0.05 -0.47 30.46
CA GLY A 135 -1.32 -0.99 30.51
C GLY A 135 -1.91 -1.56 29.21
N ASN A 136 -2.79 -2.54 29.40
CA ASN A 136 -3.84 -2.81 28.43
C ASN A 136 -4.56 -1.49 28.13
N ILE A 137 -4.78 -1.14 26.86
CA ILE A 137 -5.76 -0.10 26.53
C ILE A 137 -7.09 -0.68 27.02
N PRO A 138 -7.77 -0.08 28.01
CA PRO A 138 -8.94 -0.68 28.64
C PRO A 138 -10.14 -0.51 27.72
N VAL A 139 -10.15 -1.23 26.61
CA VAL A 139 -11.34 -1.42 25.78
C VAL A 139 -11.76 -2.87 25.93
N THR A 140 -12.59 -3.10 26.95
CA THR A 140 -13.41 -4.32 27.03
C THR A 140 -14.37 -4.29 25.85
N VAL A 141 -14.21 -5.23 24.92
CA VAL A 141 -15.21 -5.48 23.88
C VAL A 141 -16.16 -6.56 24.40
N ASN A 142 -17.43 -6.46 23.99
CA ASN A 142 -18.58 -7.14 24.57
C ASN A 142 -18.29 -8.63 24.97
N PRO A 143 -18.43 -9.00 26.27
CA PRO A 143 -18.17 -10.36 26.75
C PRO A 143 -19.19 -11.42 26.29
N GLU A 144 -20.35 -11.02 25.75
CA GLU A 144 -21.42 -11.93 25.31
C GLU A 144 -21.25 -12.38 23.85
N THR A 145 -20.53 -11.61 23.02
CA THR A 145 -20.38 -11.89 21.58
C THR A 145 -18.99 -12.39 21.17
N GLY A 146 -18.01 -12.35 22.06
CA GLY A 146 -16.65 -12.88 21.81
C GLY A 146 -15.83 -12.09 20.78
N VAL A 147 -16.26 -10.90 20.36
CA VAL A 147 -15.53 -10.07 19.39
C VAL A 147 -14.66 -9.04 20.10
N GLY A 148 -13.44 -9.46 20.46
CA GLY A 148 -12.26 -8.59 20.64
C GLY A 148 -11.85 -8.22 22.07
N ALA A 149 -10.55 -8.10 22.28
CA ALA A 149 -9.95 -7.26 23.30
C ALA A 149 -8.88 -6.46 22.55
N ALA A 150 -8.81 -5.14 22.73
CA ALA A 150 -7.58 -4.44 22.39
C ALA A 150 -6.58 -4.77 23.52
N ALA A 151 -5.99 -5.96 23.49
CA ALA A 151 -4.77 -6.18 24.27
C ALA A 151 -3.82 -5.07 23.84
N GLY A 152 -3.44 -4.19 24.77
CA GLY A 152 -2.64 -3.02 24.48
C GLY A 152 -1.32 -3.46 23.90
N MET A 153 -1.23 -3.56 22.57
CA MET A 153 0.04 -3.72 21.89
C MET A 153 0.83 -2.45 22.19
N SER A 154 2.10 -2.59 22.56
CA SER A 154 2.92 -1.42 22.79
C SER A 154 2.89 -0.53 21.56
N ALA A 155 2.80 0.79 21.74
CA ALA A 155 2.96 1.76 20.65
C ALA A 155 4.40 2.29 20.54
N LYS A 156 5.19 2.05 21.58
CA LYS A 156 6.57 2.53 21.71
C LYS A 156 7.54 1.45 21.25
N LYS A 157 8.70 1.89 20.74
CA LYS A 157 9.82 1.01 20.35
C LYS A 157 9.34 -0.05 19.32
N PRO A 158 9.04 0.36 18.08
CA PRO A 158 8.57 -0.57 17.06
C PRO A 158 9.62 -1.62 16.72
N GLN A 159 9.16 -2.86 16.49
CA GLN A 159 10.06 -3.96 16.11
C GLN A 159 10.39 -3.86 14.62
N LEU A 160 11.69 -3.80 14.29
CA LEU A 160 12.13 -3.99 12.92
C LEU A 160 11.92 -5.45 12.49
N PHE A 161 11.42 -5.65 11.28
CA PHE A 161 11.31 -6.97 10.67
C PHE A 161 11.72 -6.91 9.19
N PHE A 162 12.01 -8.07 8.60
CA PHE A 162 12.33 -8.18 7.18
C PHE A 162 11.05 -8.17 6.36
N HIS A 163 10.90 -7.20 5.47
CA HIS A 163 9.91 -7.28 4.40
C HIS A 163 10.32 -8.30 3.35
N ASP A 164 11.52 -8.17 2.80
CA ASP A 164 12.07 -9.09 1.79
C ASP A 164 13.44 -9.59 2.24
N ILE A 165 13.71 -10.88 2.08
CA ILE A 165 15.05 -11.44 2.19
C ILE A 165 15.17 -12.63 1.23
N TRP A 166 15.95 -12.47 0.16
CA TRP A 166 16.03 -13.49 -0.88
C TRP A 166 17.34 -13.42 -1.67
N THR A 167 17.62 -14.53 -2.37
CA THR A 167 18.74 -14.69 -3.29
C THR A 167 18.23 -14.94 -4.70
N GLU A 168 18.93 -14.45 -5.71
CA GLU A 168 18.59 -14.64 -7.12
C GLU A 168 19.79 -15.12 -7.92
N PHE A 169 19.51 -16.05 -8.84
CA PHE A 169 20.42 -16.55 -9.84
C PHE A 169 19.90 -16.25 -11.24
N LYS A 170 20.76 -15.62 -12.05
CA LYS A 170 20.55 -15.40 -13.48
C LYS A 170 20.89 -16.67 -14.25
N VAL A 171 19.86 -17.35 -14.75
CA VAL A 171 20.00 -18.57 -15.57
C VAL A 171 20.41 -18.19 -16.99
N THR A 172 19.67 -17.26 -17.60
CA THR A 172 19.96 -16.63 -18.90
C THR A 172 19.73 -15.12 -18.82
N ASN A 173 19.86 -14.38 -19.92
CA ASN A 173 19.49 -12.95 -19.93
C ASN A 173 17.98 -12.73 -19.76
N GLU A 174 17.19 -13.74 -20.13
CA GLU A 174 15.73 -13.74 -20.20
C GLU A 174 15.08 -14.52 -19.05
N LEU A 175 15.86 -15.20 -18.20
CA LEU A 175 15.37 -16.03 -17.09
C LEU A 175 16.24 -15.85 -15.83
N TYR A 176 15.56 -15.49 -14.74
CA TYR A 176 16.11 -15.38 -13.39
C TYR A 176 15.26 -16.23 -12.45
N VAL A 177 15.89 -16.92 -11.53
CA VAL A 177 15.23 -17.74 -10.52
C VAL A 177 15.75 -17.30 -9.15
N GLY A 178 14.86 -17.18 -8.17
CA GLY A 178 15.25 -16.86 -6.80
C GLY A 178 14.40 -17.56 -5.77
N MET A 179 14.81 -17.44 -4.51
CA MET A 179 14.14 -18.04 -3.37
C MET A 179 14.33 -17.20 -2.11
N GLY A 180 13.38 -17.31 -1.18
CA GLY A 180 13.38 -16.62 0.12
C GLY A 180 12.03 -16.01 0.44
N LEU A 181 12.00 -15.05 1.36
CA LEU A 181 10.83 -14.23 1.64
C LEU A 181 10.77 -13.12 0.59
N HIS A 182 9.85 -13.20 -0.38
CA HIS A 182 9.91 -12.35 -1.57
C HIS A 182 8.59 -11.69 -1.95
N TYR A 183 8.72 -10.60 -2.71
CA TYR A 183 7.61 -9.77 -3.22
C TYR A 183 7.33 -9.96 -4.73
N TRP A 184 7.82 -11.05 -5.33
CA TRP A 184 7.47 -11.43 -6.71
C TRP A 184 6.05 -11.96 -6.78
N ASN A 185 5.09 -11.03 -6.80
CA ASN A 185 3.67 -11.34 -6.73
C ASN A 185 2.99 -11.33 -8.10
N GLY A 186 2.14 -12.34 -8.33
CA GLY A 186 0.89 -12.18 -9.07
C GLY A 186 -0.15 -11.65 -8.09
N ILE A 187 -1.03 -10.74 -8.44
CA ILE A 187 -2.09 -11.00 -9.41
C ILE A 187 -2.12 -9.91 -10.48
N SER A 188 -1.62 -8.72 -10.15
CA SER A 188 -1.55 -7.56 -11.03
C SER A 188 -0.22 -6.84 -10.85
N ARG A 189 0.03 -5.84 -11.69
CA ARG A 189 1.06 -4.83 -11.49
C ARG A 189 1.00 -4.22 -10.09
N MET A 190 -0.20 -3.91 -9.59
CA MET A 190 -0.36 -3.32 -8.26
C MET A 190 -0.09 -4.31 -7.12
N THR A 191 -0.25 -5.63 -7.32
CA THR A 191 0.19 -6.60 -6.29
C THR A 191 1.71 -6.58 -6.09
N SER A 192 2.44 -6.09 -7.09
CA SER A 192 3.90 -5.87 -7.08
C SER A 192 4.25 -4.36 -7.08
N HIS A 193 3.41 -3.48 -6.52
CA HIS A 193 3.62 -2.03 -6.62
C HIS A 193 4.77 -1.49 -5.74
N SER A 194 5.50 -0.50 -6.26
CA SER A 194 6.53 0.23 -5.53
C SER A 194 5.94 1.31 -4.63
N THR A 195 6.26 1.25 -3.34
CA THR A 195 5.84 2.28 -2.37
C THR A 195 6.54 3.62 -2.56
N LEU A 196 7.56 3.70 -3.42
CA LEU A 196 8.37 4.90 -3.62
C LEU A 196 7.72 5.91 -4.58
N ASN A 197 6.81 5.45 -5.43
CA ASN A 197 6.37 6.22 -6.59
C ASN A 197 4.86 6.05 -6.86
N PHE A 198 4.09 5.85 -5.79
CA PHE A 198 2.64 5.91 -5.86
C PHE A 198 2.15 7.24 -6.43
N LEU A 199 1.05 7.15 -7.18
CA LEU A 199 0.29 8.31 -7.61
C LEU A 199 -0.58 8.82 -6.46
N ALA A 200 -1.45 7.98 -5.92
CA ALA A 200 -2.20 8.26 -4.70
C ALA A 200 -1.31 8.19 -3.44
N VAL A 201 -1.85 8.59 -2.29
CA VAL A 201 -1.10 8.56 -1.01
C VAL A 201 -0.70 7.14 -0.60
N ASP A 202 -1.48 6.13 -0.97
CA ASP A 202 -1.22 4.71 -0.72
C ASP A 202 -1.81 3.81 -1.80
N ALA A 203 -1.47 2.52 -1.72
CA ALA A 203 -2.19 1.48 -2.46
C ALA A 203 -3.58 1.25 -1.83
N PRO A 204 -4.58 0.81 -2.61
CA PRO A 204 -5.94 0.60 -2.12
C PRO A 204 -6.12 -0.72 -1.33
N ILE A 205 -5.02 -1.43 -1.08
CA ILE A 205 -4.86 -2.62 -0.25
C ILE A 205 -5.53 -3.90 -0.76
N PHE A 206 -6.68 -3.85 -1.44
CA PHE A 206 -7.26 -5.04 -2.07
C PHE A 206 -6.35 -5.64 -3.16
N ASN A 207 -5.38 -4.88 -3.67
CA ASN A 207 -4.33 -5.39 -4.55
C ASN A 207 -3.38 -6.37 -3.85
N TRP A 208 -3.34 -6.39 -2.51
CA TRP A 208 -2.66 -7.38 -1.66
C TRP A 208 -3.70 -8.18 -0.87
N PRO A 209 -4.37 -9.17 -1.50
CA PRO A 209 -5.49 -9.88 -0.89
C PRO A 209 -5.12 -10.69 0.36
N LEU A 210 -3.85 -11.04 0.52
CA LEU A 210 -3.37 -11.87 1.62
C LEU A 210 -2.76 -11.05 2.78
N ILE A 211 -2.70 -9.72 2.61
CA ILE A 211 -1.90 -8.80 3.42
C ILE A 211 -2.09 -9.05 4.91
N GLU A 212 -0.99 -9.26 5.64
CA GLU A 212 -0.97 -9.41 7.10
C GLU A 212 -1.91 -10.52 7.62
N LEU A 213 -2.12 -11.56 6.82
CA LEU A 213 -2.78 -12.79 7.24
C LEU A 213 -1.93 -13.99 6.87
N THR A 214 -2.03 -14.47 5.62
CA THR A 214 -1.23 -15.59 5.13
C THR A 214 0.05 -15.14 4.41
N ASP A 215 0.42 -13.87 4.59
CA ASP A 215 1.65 -13.24 4.11
C ASP A 215 2.22 -12.31 5.20
N GLN A 216 3.48 -11.90 5.04
CA GLN A 216 4.11 -10.84 5.83
C GLN A 216 4.26 -9.59 4.96
N PHE A 217 3.37 -8.62 5.12
CA PHE A 217 3.26 -7.43 4.29
C PHE A 217 3.39 -7.73 2.78
N ALA A 218 2.61 -8.70 2.27
CA ALA A 218 2.58 -9.14 0.87
C ALA A 218 3.81 -9.93 0.41
N ARG A 219 4.53 -10.56 1.35
CA ARG A 219 5.58 -11.52 1.07
C ARG A 219 5.31 -12.89 1.66
N GLN A 220 5.75 -13.92 0.95
CA GLN A 220 5.72 -15.30 1.39
C GLN A 220 7.07 -15.94 1.14
N PHE A 221 7.36 -17.01 1.88
CA PHE A 221 8.51 -17.86 1.57
C PHE A 221 8.21 -18.66 0.31
N GLY A 222 9.16 -18.74 -0.60
CA GLY A 222 8.93 -19.47 -1.83
C GLY A 222 10.09 -19.43 -2.80
N PHE A 223 9.80 -19.93 -3.99
CA PHE A 223 10.62 -19.84 -5.18
C PHE A 223 9.91 -18.97 -6.20
N TYR A 224 10.66 -18.20 -6.97
CA TYR A 224 10.12 -17.45 -8.09
C TYR A 224 10.99 -17.61 -9.33
N ALA A 225 10.37 -17.44 -10.49
CA ALA A 225 11.00 -17.28 -11.78
C ALA A 225 10.49 -16.00 -12.43
N LYS A 226 11.37 -15.23 -13.05
CA LYS A 226 11.01 -14.00 -13.77
C LYS A 226 11.86 -13.81 -15.01
N GLY A 227 11.38 -12.96 -15.90
CA GLY A 227 12.14 -12.59 -17.07
C GLY A 227 11.43 -11.65 -18.01
N GLN A 228 12.14 -11.31 -19.08
CA GLN A 228 11.62 -10.53 -20.19
C GLN A 228 12.06 -11.19 -21.50
N VAL A 229 11.13 -11.40 -22.42
CA VAL A 229 11.38 -11.91 -23.78
C VAL A 229 10.71 -10.97 -24.77
N GLY A 230 11.51 -10.17 -25.48
CA GLY A 230 10.98 -9.10 -26.32
C GLY A 230 10.14 -8.10 -25.52
N LYS A 231 8.84 -8.00 -25.85
CA LYS A 231 7.88 -7.13 -25.15
C LYS A 231 7.11 -7.82 -24.01
N TRP A 232 7.31 -9.11 -23.80
CA TRP A 232 6.67 -9.85 -22.71
C TRP A 232 7.49 -9.73 -21.42
N ASP A 233 6.86 -9.31 -20.33
CA ASP A 233 7.36 -9.41 -18.94
C ASP A 233 6.60 -10.51 -18.23
N TYR A 234 7.29 -11.43 -17.57
CA TYR A 234 6.65 -12.51 -16.83
C TYR A 234 7.29 -12.69 -15.46
N ARG A 235 6.45 -13.10 -14.51
CA ARG A 235 6.86 -13.62 -13.20
C ARG A 235 5.91 -14.71 -12.74
N ALA A 236 6.45 -15.72 -12.10
CA ALA A 236 5.69 -16.78 -11.45
C ALA A 236 6.38 -17.15 -10.14
N ALA A 237 5.60 -17.58 -9.16
CA ALA A 237 6.11 -18.03 -7.87
C ALA A 237 5.32 -19.22 -7.33
N LEU A 238 6.06 -20.09 -6.64
CA LEU A 238 5.56 -21.19 -5.84
C LEU A 238 5.89 -20.88 -4.38
N ASN A 239 4.86 -20.55 -3.62
CA ASN A 239 4.98 -20.04 -2.26
C ASN A 239 4.45 -21.04 -1.24
N LYS A 240 4.99 -20.95 -0.04
CA LYS A 240 4.44 -21.52 1.18
C LYS A 240 3.84 -20.37 2.01
N PRO A 241 2.52 -20.13 1.91
CA PRO A 241 1.84 -19.12 2.71
C PRO A 241 2.01 -19.38 4.22
N PHE A 242 1.93 -18.33 5.04
CA PHE A 242 1.94 -18.49 6.48
C PHE A 242 0.67 -19.20 6.94
N SER A 243 0.83 -20.20 7.81
CA SER A 243 -0.28 -21.03 8.27
C SER A 243 -0.99 -20.37 9.44
N VAL A 244 -2.02 -19.59 9.13
CA VAL A 244 -2.88 -18.92 10.10
C VAL A 244 -4.34 -19.04 9.69
N GLY A 245 -5.23 -18.97 10.67
CA GLY A 245 -6.67 -19.01 10.43
C GLY A 245 -7.41 -19.80 11.50
N ALA A 246 -8.66 -19.43 11.74
CA ALA A 246 -9.54 -20.14 12.68
C ALA A 246 -10.63 -20.95 11.97
N GLY A 247 -10.67 -20.90 10.62
CA GLY A 247 -11.75 -21.44 9.81
C GLY A 247 -12.99 -20.55 9.80
N GLY A 248 -13.84 -20.78 8.80
CA GLY A 248 -15.12 -20.11 8.63
C GLY A 248 -16.23 -20.67 9.51
N ARG A 249 -17.42 -20.08 9.37
CA ARG A 249 -18.60 -20.40 10.17
C ARG A 249 -19.86 -20.46 9.31
N PHE A 250 -20.93 -20.95 9.90
CA PHE A 250 -22.29 -20.71 9.42
C PHE A 250 -22.85 -19.53 10.21
N ASP A 251 -23.43 -18.55 9.53
CA ASP A 251 -24.09 -17.43 10.19
C ASP A 251 -25.58 -17.70 10.32
N GLU A 252 -26.01 -18.04 11.53
CA GLU A 252 -27.41 -18.34 11.86
C GLU A 252 -28.34 -17.16 11.59
N SER A 253 -27.84 -15.92 11.68
CA SER A 253 -28.69 -14.74 11.49
C SER A 253 -29.09 -14.53 10.03
N THR A 254 -28.19 -14.86 9.10
CA THR A 254 -28.42 -14.72 7.65
C THR A 254 -28.57 -16.06 6.92
N GLN A 255 -28.51 -17.18 7.65
CA GLN A 255 -28.62 -18.54 7.14
C GLN A 255 -27.66 -18.83 5.97
N ARG A 256 -26.41 -18.36 6.07
CA ARG A 256 -25.40 -18.53 5.01
C ARG A 256 -24.03 -18.94 5.55
N PRO A 257 -23.25 -19.72 4.78
CA PRO A 257 -21.85 -19.99 5.09
C PRO A 257 -21.01 -18.72 4.89
N ILE A 258 -20.06 -18.47 5.81
CA ILE A 258 -19.05 -17.43 5.70
C ILE A 258 -17.69 -18.11 5.74
N ALA A 259 -16.98 -18.06 4.62
CA ALA A 259 -15.64 -18.60 4.51
C ALA A 259 -14.61 -17.75 5.28
N ALA A 260 -13.61 -18.41 5.83
CA ALA A 260 -12.42 -17.75 6.38
C ALA A 260 -11.19 -18.65 6.19
N ASN A 261 -9.99 -18.06 6.31
CA ASN A 261 -8.75 -18.82 6.22
C ASN A 261 -8.67 -19.90 7.29
N VAL A 262 -8.10 -21.04 6.91
CA VAL A 262 -7.84 -22.17 7.78
C VAL A 262 -6.35 -22.51 7.76
N VAL A 263 -5.83 -22.97 8.89
CA VAL A 263 -4.50 -23.56 8.99
C VAL A 263 -4.40 -24.73 8.01
N ASN A 264 -3.42 -24.67 7.13
CA ASN A 264 -3.09 -25.72 6.18
C ASN A 264 -1.60 -25.64 5.82
N ASP A 265 -1.09 -26.66 5.13
CA ASP A 265 0.28 -26.76 4.66
C ASP A 265 0.35 -26.89 3.13
N ASN A 266 -0.68 -26.47 2.40
CA ASN A 266 -0.65 -26.50 0.96
C ASN A 266 0.29 -25.42 0.40
N TRP A 267 0.80 -25.67 -0.80
CA TRP A 267 1.55 -24.69 -1.55
C TRP A 267 0.60 -23.81 -2.36
N ALA A 268 0.96 -22.54 -2.52
CA ALA A 268 0.25 -21.59 -3.37
C ALA A 268 1.08 -21.28 -4.62
N THR A 269 0.40 -21.08 -5.75
CA THR A 269 1.02 -20.58 -6.97
C THR A 269 0.52 -19.17 -7.24
N GLN A 270 1.38 -18.30 -7.76
CA GLN A 270 0.96 -16.98 -8.24
C GLN A 270 1.79 -16.56 -9.44
N GLY A 271 1.27 -15.67 -10.26
CA GLY A 271 2.03 -15.14 -11.38
C GLY A 271 1.36 -13.96 -12.07
N TYR A 272 2.13 -13.29 -12.90
CA TYR A 272 1.71 -12.14 -13.69
C TYR A 272 2.47 -12.12 -15.01
N LEU A 273 1.73 -11.89 -16.10
CA LEU A 273 2.23 -11.74 -17.46
C LEU A 273 1.74 -10.41 -18.01
N ALA A 274 2.66 -9.62 -18.56
CA ALA A 274 2.32 -8.34 -19.18
C ALA A 274 2.97 -8.19 -20.55
N TYR A 275 2.25 -7.57 -21.48
CA TYR A 275 2.76 -7.11 -22.76
C TYR A 275 3.02 -5.60 -22.70
N GLN A 276 4.22 -5.20 -23.11
CA GLN A 276 4.71 -3.82 -23.03
C GLN A 276 4.72 -3.19 -24.43
N PHE A 277 3.67 -2.44 -24.77
CA PHE A 277 3.47 -1.91 -26.13
C PHE A 277 4.47 -0.81 -26.50
N LEU A 278 4.90 -0.01 -25.51
CA LEU A 278 5.80 1.12 -25.71
C LEU A 278 7.19 0.83 -25.14
N GLU A 279 7.72 1.66 -24.25
CA GLU A 279 9.01 1.40 -23.61
C GLU A 279 8.93 0.21 -22.65
N THR A 280 10.00 -0.58 -22.62
CA THR A 280 10.16 -1.69 -21.68
C THR A 280 10.55 -1.17 -20.30
N GLU A 281 9.85 -1.66 -19.30
CA GLU A 281 10.10 -1.38 -17.90
C GLU A 281 11.18 -2.29 -17.32
N ASN A 282 11.80 -1.84 -16.23
CA ASN A 282 12.85 -2.59 -15.56
C ASN A 282 12.24 -3.68 -14.67
N ASN A 283 12.71 -4.92 -14.80
CA ASN A 283 12.30 -6.07 -13.97
C ASN A 283 13.41 -6.60 -13.04
N LYS A 284 14.42 -5.78 -12.74
CA LYS A 284 15.51 -6.15 -11.81
C LYS A 284 14.98 -6.36 -10.40
N LEU A 285 14.10 -5.48 -9.94
CA LEU A 285 13.44 -5.55 -8.64
C LEU A 285 11.95 -5.86 -8.84
N PRO A 286 11.28 -6.46 -7.84
CA PRO A 286 9.86 -6.85 -7.98
C PRO A 286 8.91 -5.66 -8.06
N PHE A 287 9.38 -4.43 -7.84
CA PHE A 287 8.53 -3.26 -7.62
C PHE A 287 8.22 -2.50 -8.93
N PHE A 288 6.97 -2.58 -9.38
CA PHE A 288 6.49 -1.77 -10.50
C PHE A 288 6.30 -0.30 -10.12
N VAL A 289 6.68 0.60 -11.03
CA VAL A 289 6.55 2.06 -10.84
C VAL A 289 5.09 2.51 -10.97
N GLY A 290 4.61 3.36 -10.06
CA GLY A 290 3.25 3.91 -10.08
C GLY A 290 3.05 5.16 -10.91
N SER A 291 4.07 5.99 -11.05
CA SER A 291 4.09 7.10 -12.01
C SER A 291 5.54 7.37 -12.41
N TYR A 292 5.80 7.45 -13.70
CA TYR A 292 7.10 7.85 -14.25
C TYR A 292 7.24 9.36 -14.38
N LEU A 293 6.19 10.13 -14.05
CA LEU A 293 6.16 11.59 -14.18
C LEU A 293 6.51 12.05 -15.63
N GLY A 294 6.16 11.25 -16.64
CA GLY A 294 6.46 11.51 -18.05
C GLY A 294 7.92 11.35 -18.46
N THR A 295 8.78 10.76 -17.61
CA THR A 295 10.17 10.45 -17.97
C THR A 295 10.29 9.27 -18.93
N LYS A 296 9.21 8.50 -19.10
CA LYS A 296 9.08 7.37 -20.02
C LYS A 296 7.71 7.39 -20.69
N SER A 297 7.61 6.74 -21.84
CA SER A 297 6.35 6.38 -22.49
C SER A 297 6.07 4.90 -22.29
N VAL A 298 5.17 4.56 -21.36
CA VAL A 298 4.82 3.17 -21.00
C VAL A 298 3.35 2.95 -21.29
N PHE A 299 3.03 1.84 -21.97
CA PHE A 299 1.68 1.32 -22.06
C PHE A 299 1.74 -0.20 -21.97
N ASN A 300 1.14 -0.75 -20.93
CA ASN A 300 1.14 -2.18 -20.66
C ASN A 300 -0.27 -2.69 -20.43
N VAL A 301 -0.48 -3.94 -20.84
CA VAL A 301 -1.66 -4.73 -20.48
C VAL A 301 -1.15 -6.01 -19.83
N GLY A 302 -1.71 -6.37 -18.69
CA GLY A 302 -1.29 -7.58 -17.98
C GLY A 302 -2.42 -8.32 -17.30
N ALA A 303 -2.15 -9.58 -17.00
CA ALA A 303 -3.05 -10.45 -16.27
C ALA A 303 -2.26 -11.35 -15.34
N GLY A 304 -2.88 -11.77 -14.24
CA GLY A 304 -2.24 -12.65 -13.29
C GLY A 304 -3.23 -13.38 -12.40
N TRP A 305 -2.66 -14.24 -11.56
CA TRP A 305 -3.41 -15.11 -10.68
C TRP A 305 -2.70 -15.32 -9.34
N HIS A 306 -3.46 -15.77 -8.36
CA HIS A 306 -3.00 -16.45 -7.16
C HIS A 306 -3.95 -17.63 -6.91
N HIS A 307 -3.41 -18.81 -6.67
CA HIS A 307 -4.16 -20.02 -6.38
C HIS A 307 -3.56 -20.73 -5.17
N HIS A 308 -4.40 -21.03 -4.16
CA HIS A 308 -4.00 -21.71 -2.94
C HIS A 308 -5.04 -22.76 -2.56
N LYS A 309 -4.68 -24.02 -2.72
CA LYS A 309 -5.56 -25.17 -2.49
C LYS A 309 -5.95 -25.28 -1.01
N GLY A 310 -7.23 -25.51 -0.71
CA GLY A 310 -7.75 -25.73 0.64
C GLY A 310 -7.41 -24.62 1.63
N ALA A 311 -7.30 -23.38 1.14
CA ALA A 311 -6.81 -22.25 1.93
C ALA A 311 -7.86 -21.66 2.87
N THR A 312 -9.14 -21.93 2.59
CA THR A 312 -10.27 -21.45 3.37
C THR A 312 -11.25 -22.59 3.60
N ASN A 313 -12.14 -22.41 4.58
CA ASN A 313 -13.30 -23.27 4.77
C ASN A 313 -14.50 -22.46 5.27
N SER A 314 -15.68 -23.05 5.18
CA SER A 314 -16.92 -22.58 5.81
C SER A 314 -17.59 -23.74 6.56
N ARG A 315 -18.68 -23.44 7.26
CA ARG A 315 -19.58 -24.48 7.80
C ARG A 315 -20.96 -24.33 7.19
N ASN A 316 -21.63 -25.45 6.95
CA ASN A 316 -23.05 -25.46 6.60
C ASN A 316 -23.94 -25.52 7.85
N ALA A 317 -25.27 -25.52 7.64
CA ALA A 317 -26.27 -25.51 8.71
C ALA A 317 -26.17 -26.72 9.67
N ASN A 318 -25.59 -27.84 9.22
CA ASN A 318 -25.38 -29.02 10.05
C ASN A 318 -24.04 -28.99 10.80
N GLY A 319 -23.28 -27.89 10.69
CA GLY A 319 -21.96 -27.72 11.28
C GLY A 319 -20.83 -28.43 10.53
N ALA A 320 -21.12 -29.11 9.41
CA ALA A 320 -20.11 -29.79 8.60
C ALA A 320 -19.19 -28.78 7.91
N VAL A 321 -17.89 -29.10 7.89
CA VAL A 321 -16.86 -28.24 7.31
C VAL A 321 -16.78 -28.46 5.80
N GLU A 322 -16.80 -27.37 5.05
CA GLU A 322 -16.64 -27.34 3.60
C GLU A 322 -15.37 -26.57 3.28
N THR A 323 -14.38 -27.24 2.69
CA THR A 323 -13.08 -26.65 2.34
C THR A 323 -13.13 -26.08 0.93
N HIS A 324 -12.53 -24.90 0.73
CA HIS A 324 -12.49 -24.20 -0.54
C HIS A 324 -11.05 -23.90 -0.96
N ASP A 325 -10.82 -23.94 -2.27
CA ASP A 325 -9.61 -23.40 -2.87
C ASP A 325 -9.75 -21.88 -2.98
N MET A 326 -8.64 -21.16 -2.83
CA MET A 326 -8.61 -19.72 -3.09
C MET A 326 -8.12 -19.50 -4.52
N LEU A 327 -8.91 -18.80 -5.35
CA LEU A 327 -8.56 -18.42 -6.70
C LEU A 327 -8.78 -16.92 -6.90
N LEU A 328 -7.69 -16.18 -7.08
CA LEU A 328 -7.71 -14.74 -7.20
C LEU A 328 -7.15 -14.34 -8.56
N LEU A 329 -7.95 -13.66 -9.38
CA LEU A 329 -7.60 -13.29 -10.74
C LEU A 329 -7.58 -11.78 -10.90
N GLY A 330 -6.73 -11.29 -11.80
CA GLY A 330 -6.64 -9.86 -12.10
C GLY A 330 -6.23 -9.60 -13.53
N PHE A 331 -6.74 -8.50 -14.06
CA PHE A 331 -6.43 -7.96 -15.37
C PHE A 331 -6.26 -6.45 -15.24
N ASP A 332 -5.15 -5.90 -15.74
CA ASP A 332 -4.83 -4.49 -15.61
C ASP A 332 -4.30 -3.84 -16.89
N THR A 333 -4.38 -2.52 -16.89
CA THR A 333 -3.72 -1.65 -17.86
C THR A 333 -2.96 -0.55 -17.13
N PHE A 334 -1.77 -0.21 -17.62
CA PHE A 334 -0.97 0.87 -17.09
C PHE A 334 -0.46 1.76 -18.22
N LEU A 335 -0.64 3.06 -18.06
CA LEU A 335 -0.22 4.10 -19.00
C LEU A 335 0.55 5.19 -18.25
N ASP A 336 1.73 5.55 -18.73
CA ASP A 336 2.41 6.79 -18.35
C ASP A 336 2.99 7.42 -19.61
N LEU A 337 2.55 8.63 -19.97
CA LEU A 337 2.94 9.29 -21.20
C LEU A 337 3.29 10.76 -20.97
N PRO A 338 4.41 11.25 -21.55
CA PRO A 338 4.62 12.69 -21.69
C PRO A 338 3.60 13.27 -22.68
N LEU A 339 2.82 14.25 -22.24
CA LEU A 339 1.84 14.96 -23.07
C LEU A 339 2.49 16.11 -23.86
N ASN A 340 3.38 16.86 -23.21
CA ASN A 340 4.15 17.92 -23.85
C ASN A 340 5.54 17.98 -23.21
N LYS A 341 6.56 17.52 -23.94
CA LYS A 341 7.95 17.47 -23.44
C LYS A 341 8.52 18.85 -23.12
N ALA A 342 8.17 19.88 -23.89
CA ALA A 342 8.66 21.24 -23.67
C ALA A 342 8.09 21.85 -22.38
N LYS A 343 6.79 21.66 -22.14
CA LYS A 343 6.12 22.08 -20.88
C LYS A 343 6.35 21.12 -19.72
N GLY A 344 6.89 19.94 -20.00
CA GLY A 344 7.12 18.84 -19.07
C GLY A 344 5.86 18.14 -18.58
N THR A 345 4.70 18.29 -19.23
CA THR A 345 3.43 17.71 -18.76
C THR A 345 3.32 16.22 -19.08
N ALA A 346 2.57 15.48 -18.26
CA ALA A 346 2.39 14.04 -18.40
C ALA A 346 1.04 13.56 -17.88
N ILE A 347 0.61 12.38 -18.34
CA ILE A 347 -0.53 11.63 -17.81
C ILE A 347 -0.04 10.29 -17.26
N THR A 348 -0.57 9.91 -16.11
CA THR A 348 -0.46 8.55 -15.56
C THR A 348 -1.88 8.02 -15.38
N ASN A 349 -2.15 6.82 -15.90
CA ASN A 349 -3.43 6.13 -15.71
C ASN A 349 -3.19 4.65 -15.42
N TYR A 350 -3.97 4.10 -14.49
CA TYR A 350 -3.96 2.69 -14.17
C TYR A 350 -5.39 2.22 -13.98
N ASN A 351 -5.73 1.07 -14.56
CA ASN A 351 -7.02 0.42 -14.38
C ASN A 351 -6.80 -1.05 -14.04
N VAL A 352 -7.62 -1.61 -13.17
CA VAL A 352 -7.58 -3.03 -12.85
C VAL A 352 -8.97 -3.56 -12.55
N PHE A 353 -9.23 -4.77 -13.02
CA PHE A 353 -10.35 -5.59 -12.62
C PHE A 353 -9.81 -6.82 -11.89
N TYR A 354 -10.40 -7.13 -10.73
CA TYR A 354 -10.15 -8.35 -9.99
C TYR A 354 -11.42 -9.18 -9.89
N ASN A 355 -11.26 -10.50 -9.96
CA ASN A 355 -12.26 -11.47 -9.58
C ASN A 355 -11.66 -12.38 -8.53
N TYR A 356 -12.12 -12.27 -7.29
CA TYR A 356 -11.57 -12.97 -6.14
C TYR A 356 -12.56 -14.01 -5.64
N ASP A 357 -12.09 -15.24 -5.53
CA ASP A 357 -12.80 -16.34 -4.90
C ASP A 357 -11.98 -16.86 -3.70
N PHE A 358 -12.52 -16.65 -2.51
CA PHE A 358 -12.01 -17.20 -1.25
C PHE A 358 -12.97 -18.24 -0.66
N GLY A 359 -14.01 -18.66 -1.38
CA GLY A 359 -15.17 -19.34 -0.84
C GLY A 359 -16.32 -18.40 -0.45
N PRO A 360 -17.49 -18.94 -0.06
CA PRO A 360 -18.73 -18.18 0.03
C PRO A 360 -18.68 -17.07 1.09
N ASN A 361 -19.12 -15.86 0.71
CA ASN A 361 -19.27 -14.71 1.61
C ASN A 361 -17.99 -14.35 2.41
N TYR A 362 -16.80 -14.69 1.93
CA TYR A 362 -15.56 -14.28 2.60
C TYR A 362 -15.46 -12.75 2.63
N MET A 363 -15.08 -12.18 3.79
CA MET A 363 -14.87 -10.74 3.93
C MET A 363 -13.84 -10.43 5.03
N ARG A 364 -12.93 -9.49 4.72
CA ARG A 364 -12.01 -8.87 5.68
C ARG A 364 -12.09 -7.35 5.59
N ASN A 365 -12.34 -6.75 6.75
CA ASN A 365 -12.18 -5.32 6.95
C ASN A 365 -10.70 -4.97 7.15
N VAL A 366 -10.29 -3.82 6.63
CA VAL A 366 -8.97 -3.24 6.87
C VAL A 366 -9.14 -1.78 7.27
N GLY A 367 -8.45 -1.37 8.34
CA GLY A 367 -8.32 0.03 8.75
C GLY A 367 -6.85 0.42 8.80
N ILE A 368 -6.39 1.20 7.81
CA ILE A 368 -4.97 1.56 7.70
C ILE A 368 -4.63 2.50 8.85
N MET A 369 -3.67 2.08 9.69
CA MET A 369 -3.24 2.84 10.86
C MET A 369 -4.44 3.29 11.71
N ASN A 370 -5.41 2.39 11.89
CA ASN A 370 -6.64 2.68 12.64
C ASN A 370 -6.32 2.96 14.12
N VAL A 371 -6.93 4.00 14.67
CA VAL A 371 -6.80 4.42 16.07
C VAL A 371 -8.15 4.46 16.79
N GLY A 372 -9.23 4.05 16.12
CA GLY A 372 -10.55 3.88 16.71
C GLY A 372 -10.72 2.49 17.33
N PHE A 373 -11.43 2.44 18.46
CA PHE A 373 -11.68 1.22 19.24
C PHE A 373 -13.18 0.90 19.36
N GLY A 374 -13.49 -0.24 19.98
CA GLY A 374 -14.85 -0.74 20.20
C GLY A 374 -15.31 -1.71 19.11
N ALA A 375 -16.53 -2.23 19.23
CA ALA A 375 -17.10 -3.12 18.21
C ALA A 375 -17.53 -2.36 16.93
N GLY A 376 -17.80 -1.05 17.06
CA GLY A 376 -18.55 -0.29 16.05
C GLY A 376 -20.03 -0.70 16.02
N THR A 377 -20.86 0.08 15.34
CA THR A 377 -22.29 -0.26 15.11
C THR A 377 -22.59 -0.60 13.64
N THR A 378 -21.56 -0.63 12.79
CA THR A 378 -21.66 -0.92 11.34
C THR A 378 -20.84 -2.17 11.02
N GLN A 379 -21.11 -2.84 9.89
CA GLN A 379 -20.29 -3.97 9.42
C GLN A 379 -18.83 -3.58 9.17
N ASN A 380 -18.50 -2.29 9.07
CA ASN A 380 -17.14 -1.80 8.88
C ASN A 380 -16.24 -2.00 10.11
N GLY A 381 -16.81 -2.07 11.33
CA GLY A 381 -16.06 -1.99 12.58
C GLY A 381 -15.69 -0.55 12.98
N PRO A 382 -14.86 -0.33 14.01
CA PRO A 382 -14.55 1.01 14.53
C PRO A 382 -13.51 1.78 13.69
N GLY A 383 -13.44 3.09 13.91
CA GLY A 383 -12.45 4.00 13.36
C GLY A 383 -12.55 4.15 11.85
N ASN A 384 -11.46 3.89 11.12
CA ASN A 384 -11.42 4.00 9.66
C ASN A 384 -11.52 2.66 8.92
N ALA A 385 -11.87 1.58 9.62
CA ALA A 385 -11.99 0.26 9.03
C ALA A 385 -13.06 0.22 7.92
N GLN A 386 -12.85 -0.62 6.91
CA GLN A 386 -13.78 -0.79 5.80
C GLN A 386 -13.65 -2.17 5.14
N PRO A 387 -14.73 -2.67 4.51
CA PRO A 387 -14.67 -3.88 3.70
C PRO A 387 -13.70 -3.69 2.54
N THR A 388 -12.57 -4.41 2.60
CA THR A 388 -11.45 -4.21 1.68
C THR A 388 -11.21 -5.44 0.82
N ILE A 389 -11.19 -6.63 1.44
CA ILE A 389 -10.88 -7.89 0.77
C ILE A 389 -12.09 -8.80 0.94
N GLY A 390 -12.59 -9.40 -0.14
CA GLY A 390 -13.76 -10.26 -0.09
C GLY A 390 -13.92 -11.10 -1.35
N THR A 391 -14.74 -12.15 -1.27
CA THR A 391 -15.18 -12.89 -2.46
C THR A 391 -16.09 -12.00 -3.30
N GLY A 392 -15.77 -11.87 -4.59
CA GLY A 392 -16.48 -11.05 -5.55
C GLY A 392 -15.56 -10.26 -6.47
N GLN A 393 -16.09 -9.16 -7.00
CA GLN A 393 -15.45 -8.38 -8.06
C GLN A 393 -15.03 -7.00 -7.57
N ILE A 394 -13.88 -6.53 -8.05
CA ILE A 394 -13.35 -5.20 -7.75
C ILE A 394 -12.90 -4.55 -9.04
N PHE A 395 -13.38 -3.34 -9.32
CA PHE A 395 -12.82 -2.47 -10.35
C PHE A 395 -12.15 -1.27 -9.68
N TYR A 396 -10.96 -0.91 -10.15
CA TYR A 396 -10.23 0.26 -9.67
C TYR A 396 -9.59 1.02 -10.83
N SER A 397 -9.68 2.34 -10.79
CA SER A 397 -8.99 3.23 -11.70
C SER A 397 -8.36 4.39 -10.94
N GLN A 398 -7.13 4.78 -11.32
CA GLN A 398 -6.53 6.03 -10.88
C GLN A 398 -5.94 6.79 -12.07
N THR A 399 -6.08 8.11 -12.05
CA THR A 399 -5.53 9.01 -13.08
C THR A 399 -4.88 10.22 -12.45
N GLY A 400 -3.72 10.60 -12.95
CA GLY A 400 -2.97 11.77 -12.51
C GLY A 400 -2.46 12.57 -13.70
N ILE A 401 -2.50 13.90 -13.57
CA ILE A 401 -1.98 14.82 -14.58
C ILE A 401 -0.86 15.62 -13.97
N LEU A 402 0.33 15.52 -14.54
CA LEU A 402 1.47 16.31 -14.13
C LEU A 402 1.43 17.68 -14.83
N LEU A 403 1.23 18.74 -14.05
CA LEU A 403 1.06 20.11 -14.54
C LEU A 403 2.38 20.73 -15.04
N PRO A 404 2.34 21.79 -15.88
CA PRO A 404 3.54 22.38 -16.47
C PRO A 404 4.63 22.72 -15.45
N ARG A 405 5.90 22.55 -15.84
CA ARG A 405 7.06 22.77 -14.95
C ARG A 405 7.10 24.19 -14.36
N ASP A 406 6.72 25.17 -15.16
CA ASP A 406 6.86 26.58 -14.77
C ASP A 406 5.67 27.12 -13.97
N LEU A 407 4.63 26.30 -13.69
CA LEU A 407 3.44 26.74 -12.96
C LEU A 407 3.75 27.33 -11.58
N LEU A 408 4.79 26.82 -10.91
CA LEU A 408 5.25 27.28 -9.60
C LEU A 408 6.61 27.99 -9.65
N ASN A 409 7.01 28.53 -10.81
CA ASN A 409 8.27 29.25 -10.99
C ASN A 409 9.50 28.49 -10.47
N GLY A 410 9.58 27.19 -10.78
CA GLY A 410 10.71 26.33 -10.39
C GLY A 410 10.70 25.80 -8.96
N LYS A 411 9.72 26.16 -8.11
CA LYS A 411 9.66 25.71 -6.71
C LYS A 411 9.24 24.24 -6.52
N GLY A 412 8.75 23.59 -7.57
CA GLY A 412 8.32 22.20 -7.57
C GLY A 412 7.31 21.92 -8.69
N ARG A 413 6.76 20.71 -8.70
CA ARG A 413 5.72 20.28 -9.65
C ARG A 413 4.44 19.90 -8.92
N LEU A 414 3.30 20.15 -9.54
CA LEU A 414 2.00 19.67 -9.07
C LEU A 414 1.50 18.52 -9.94
N GLN A 415 0.98 17.49 -9.28
CA GLN A 415 0.29 16.38 -9.93
C GLN A 415 -1.03 16.11 -9.21
N PRO A 416 -2.12 16.82 -9.55
CA PRO A 416 -3.46 16.42 -9.15
C PRO A 416 -3.78 15.02 -9.65
N PHE A 417 -4.53 14.27 -8.85
CA PHE A 417 -4.98 12.93 -9.19
C PHE A 417 -6.37 12.64 -8.62
N GLY A 418 -7.01 11.65 -9.22
CA GLY A 418 -8.23 11.04 -8.71
C GLY A 418 -8.18 9.53 -8.87
N ALA A 419 -8.81 8.82 -7.94
CA ALA A 419 -9.03 7.38 -8.04
C ALA A 419 -10.48 7.03 -7.69
N VAL A 420 -10.97 5.94 -8.27
CA VAL A 420 -12.29 5.39 -8.01
C VAL A 420 -12.19 3.88 -7.85
N THR A 421 -12.92 3.34 -6.88
CA THR A 421 -13.07 1.90 -6.69
C THR A 421 -14.54 1.54 -6.72
N HIS A 422 -14.89 0.47 -7.43
CA HIS A 422 -16.15 -0.24 -7.32
C HIS A 422 -15.91 -1.63 -6.74
N LYS A 423 -16.73 -2.04 -5.77
CA LYS A 423 -16.65 -3.36 -5.14
C LYS A 423 -18.03 -3.99 -5.14
N ASN A 424 -18.12 -5.23 -5.61
CA ASN A 424 -19.30 -6.07 -5.52
C ASN A 424 -18.92 -7.39 -4.82
N PHE A 425 -19.07 -7.41 -3.49
CA PHE A 425 -18.74 -8.58 -2.67
C PHE A 425 -19.99 -9.36 -2.31
N GLU A 426 -19.91 -10.69 -2.35
CA GLU A 426 -21.03 -11.59 -2.00
C GLU A 426 -21.58 -11.36 -0.60
N PHE A 427 -20.73 -10.90 0.32
CA PHE A 427 -21.11 -10.64 1.70
C PHE A 427 -22.19 -9.56 1.84
N PHE A 428 -22.29 -8.62 0.88
CA PHE A 428 -23.24 -7.50 0.91
C PHE A 428 -24.32 -7.67 -0.15
N GLU A 429 -25.51 -7.11 0.12
CA GLU A 429 -26.62 -7.10 -0.84
C GLU A 429 -26.46 -6.02 -1.92
N GLU A 430 -25.58 -5.05 -1.69
CA GLU A 430 -25.34 -3.93 -2.60
C GLU A 430 -23.85 -3.76 -2.89
N SER A 431 -23.55 -3.43 -4.14
CA SER A 431 -22.22 -2.96 -4.53
C SER A 431 -21.92 -1.56 -3.98
N SER A 432 -20.65 -1.19 -3.91
CA SER A 432 -20.22 0.09 -3.34
C SER A 432 -19.17 0.81 -4.17
N TRP A 433 -19.11 2.13 -3.97
CA TRP A 433 -18.16 3.03 -4.61
C TRP A 433 -17.31 3.76 -3.58
N GLN A 434 -16.04 3.95 -3.91
CA GLN A 434 -15.04 4.70 -3.15
C GLN A 434 -14.32 5.65 -4.08
N TYR A 435 -13.86 6.78 -3.56
CA TYR A 435 -13.09 7.73 -4.34
C TYR A 435 -12.01 8.39 -3.50
N ASP A 436 -10.90 8.69 -4.14
CA ASP A 436 -9.78 9.42 -3.58
C ASP A 436 -9.45 10.58 -4.50
N LEU A 437 -9.32 11.78 -3.93
CA LEU A 437 -8.97 12.99 -4.66
C LEU A 437 -7.79 13.65 -3.97
N GLY A 438 -6.76 14.00 -4.72
CA GLY A 438 -5.58 14.57 -4.10
C GLY A 438 -4.65 15.27 -5.06
N VAL A 439 -3.54 15.76 -4.50
CA VAL A 439 -2.48 16.42 -5.24
C VAL A 439 -1.13 16.07 -4.63
N ASN A 440 -0.18 15.70 -5.49
CA ASN A 440 1.23 15.63 -5.12
C ASN A 440 1.88 16.99 -5.40
N TYR A 441 2.55 17.54 -4.39
CA TYR A 441 3.57 18.57 -4.54
C TYR A 441 4.94 17.91 -4.54
N LEU A 442 5.54 17.83 -5.73
CA LEU A 442 6.80 17.13 -5.99
C LEU A 442 7.93 18.16 -5.96
N LEU A 443 8.67 18.24 -4.86
CA LEU A 443 9.81 19.15 -4.73
C LEU A 443 10.99 18.65 -5.56
N ASN A 444 11.23 17.34 -5.54
CA ASN A 444 12.25 16.68 -6.36
C ASN A 444 11.73 15.34 -6.89
N GLY A 445 10.79 15.39 -7.84
CA GLY A 445 10.12 14.19 -8.35
C GLY A 445 9.56 13.34 -7.22
N HIS A 446 9.81 12.03 -7.25
CA HIS A 446 9.41 11.15 -6.15
C HIS A 446 10.37 11.17 -4.95
N HIS A 447 11.60 11.68 -5.09
CA HIS A 447 12.61 11.69 -4.01
C HIS A 447 12.19 12.53 -2.80
N ALA A 448 11.47 13.61 -3.06
CA ALA A 448 10.90 14.46 -2.02
C ALA A 448 9.54 14.98 -2.50
N LYS A 449 8.47 14.54 -1.83
CA LYS A 449 7.10 14.98 -2.14
C LYS A 449 6.22 15.09 -0.91
N ILE A 450 5.24 15.99 -1.03
CA ILE A 450 4.16 16.17 -0.07
C ILE A 450 2.86 15.84 -0.80
N THR A 451 2.01 15.02 -0.22
CA THR A 451 0.74 14.60 -0.82
C THR A 451 -0.39 14.98 0.10
N LEU A 452 -1.39 15.69 -0.42
CA LEU A 452 -2.68 15.87 0.25
C LEU A 452 -3.73 15.03 -0.47
N GLN A 453 -4.49 14.24 0.27
CA GLN A 453 -5.59 13.43 -0.26
C GLN A 453 -6.80 13.51 0.66
N TYR A 454 -7.99 13.57 0.05
CA TYR A 454 -9.26 13.22 0.66
C TYR A 454 -9.71 11.86 0.12
N GLY A 455 -9.98 10.92 1.01
CA GLY A 455 -10.55 9.62 0.68
C GLY A 455 -11.96 9.47 1.25
N HIS A 456 -12.81 8.75 0.54
CA HIS A 456 -14.15 8.38 0.97
C HIS A 456 -14.33 6.86 1.00
N ARG A 457 -14.96 6.36 2.07
CA ARG A 457 -15.34 4.95 2.20
C ARG A 457 -16.85 4.80 2.47
N PRO A 458 -17.50 3.75 1.92
CA PRO A 458 -18.88 3.41 2.23
C PRO A 458 -19.01 2.86 3.65
N LEU A 459 -20.17 3.10 4.25
CA LEU A 459 -20.61 2.47 5.49
C LEU A 459 -21.72 1.46 5.18
N PHE A 460 -21.66 0.31 5.83
CA PHE A 460 -22.67 -0.75 5.69
C PHE A 460 -23.39 -1.00 7.01
N GLU A 461 -24.71 -1.11 6.93
CA GLU A 461 -25.62 -1.53 8.00
C GLU A 461 -26.59 -2.57 7.43
N ASN A 462 -26.85 -3.65 8.16
CA ASN A 462 -27.70 -4.75 7.70
C ASN A 462 -27.40 -5.20 6.25
N TYR A 463 -26.11 -5.34 5.93
CA TYR A 463 -25.59 -5.80 4.64
C TYR A 463 -25.86 -4.89 3.45
N ARG A 464 -26.42 -3.69 3.69
CA ARG A 464 -26.71 -2.67 2.69
C ARG A 464 -25.93 -1.40 2.97
N ARG A 465 -25.76 -0.56 1.95
CA ARG A 465 -25.05 0.71 2.10
C ARG A 465 -25.92 1.71 2.88
N ALA A 466 -25.39 2.23 3.98
CA ALA A 466 -26.09 3.17 4.85
C ALA A 466 -25.57 4.61 4.75
N GLY A 467 -24.41 4.81 4.12
CA GLY A 467 -23.79 6.13 3.99
C GLY A 467 -22.31 6.03 3.65
N GLY A 468 -21.54 7.01 4.11
CA GLY A 468 -20.10 7.05 3.91
C GLY A 468 -19.39 7.93 4.93
N ALA A 469 -18.08 7.78 5.02
CA ALA A 469 -17.23 8.56 5.91
C ALA A 469 -15.93 8.97 5.20
N GLY A 470 -15.47 10.19 5.52
CA GLY A 470 -14.28 10.78 4.91
C GLY A 470 -12.99 10.63 5.73
N GLU A 471 -11.85 10.79 5.06
CA GLU A 471 -10.54 10.93 5.70
C GLU A 471 -9.66 11.90 4.91
N PHE A 472 -9.05 12.86 5.59
CA PHE A 472 -7.98 13.70 5.02
C PHE A 472 -6.63 13.17 5.47
N ILE A 473 -5.70 13.01 4.53
CA ILE A 473 -4.33 12.57 4.76
C ILE A 473 -3.36 13.57 4.15
N LEU A 474 -2.47 14.09 4.98
CA LEU A 474 -1.27 14.80 4.55
C LEU A 474 -0.07 13.87 4.76
N GLN A 475 0.62 13.54 3.67
CA GLN A 475 1.82 12.72 3.69
C GLN A 475 3.05 13.57 3.40
N THR A 476 4.12 13.35 4.16
CA THR A 476 5.49 13.64 3.71
C THR A 476 6.15 12.35 3.25
N HIS A 477 6.87 12.43 2.14
CA HIS A 477 7.59 11.31 1.56
C HIS A 477 8.98 11.78 1.16
N ILE A 478 10.00 11.13 1.71
CA ILE A 478 11.39 11.36 1.34
C ILE A 478 12.05 10.01 1.13
N PHE A 479 12.74 9.84 -0.01
CA PHE A 479 13.57 8.67 -0.24
C PHE A 479 14.91 8.98 -0.90
N LEU A 480 15.91 8.23 -0.45
CA LEU A 480 17.27 8.12 -0.98
C LEU A 480 17.47 6.72 -1.55
#